data_AF-A0A5E4P6K6-F1
#
_entry.id   AF-A0A5E4P6K6-F1
#
_cell.length_a   1.000
_cell.length_b   1.000
_cell.length_c   1.000
_cell.angle_alpha   90.00
_cell.angle_beta   90.00
_cell.angle_gamma   90.00
#
_symmetry.space_group_name_H-M   'P 1'
#
loop_
_entity.id
_entity.type
_entity.pdbx_description
1 polymer ?
#
loop_
_entity_poly.entity_id
_entity_poly.type
_entity_poly.pdbx_seq_one_letter_code
_entity_poly.pdbx_strand_id
1 'polypeptide(L)'
;MIGKQTIESRPVNLVEVADIMEKRLADAEVEAKRRKKEGLDKPAPPPATPALPEGETGVEVAEGAGAEAAAAAAAAVPKPVEDKSPLGLEQRSTLEYSKKFAKIGKRKAAEMMEKLGKLDKMKPEIAVKVVDLMPENKEQVKLLFAKERVTATDAEVSAVIKVVEDFKK
;
A
#
# COMPACT_ATOMS: atom_id res chain seq x y z
N MET A 1 0.32 16.91 -12.34
CA MET A 1 0.42 17.41 -10.95
C MET A 1 -0.98 17.46 -10.36
N ILE A 2 -1.12 17.20 -9.06
CA ILE A 2 -2.38 17.40 -8.35
C ILE A 2 -2.46 18.90 -8.02
N GLY A 3 -3.52 19.57 -8.48
CA GLY A 3 -3.67 21.02 -8.31
C GLY A 3 -2.61 21.84 -9.07
N LYS A 4 -2.46 23.11 -8.68
CA LYS A 4 -1.53 24.06 -9.33
C LYS A 4 -0.09 23.94 -8.83
N GLN A 5 0.11 23.68 -7.54
CA GLN A 5 1.44 23.52 -6.91
C GLN A 5 1.34 22.61 -5.67
N THR A 6 2.42 21.88 -5.36
CA THR A 6 2.57 21.13 -4.11
C THR A 6 3.17 22.06 -3.05
N ILE A 7 2.41 22.33 -1.99
CA ILE A 7 2.83 23.23 -0.91
C ILE A 7 3.74 22.51 0.09
N GLU A 8 3.37 21.28 0.44
CA GLU A 8 4.12 20.44 1.38
C GLU A 8 3.92 18.97 1.01
N SER A 9 4.96 18.16 1.14
CA SER A 9 4.91 16.71 0.94
C SER A 9 5.51 16.02 2.17
N ARG A 10 4.70 15.19 2.83
CA ARG A 10 5.14 14.37 3.97
C ARG A 10 4.89 12.89 3.67
N PRO A 11 5.81 11.99 4.03
CA PRO A 11 5.55 10.56 3.96
C PRO A 11 4.50 10.18 5.03
N VAL A 12 3.71 9.15 4.73
CA VAL A 12 2.67 8.62 5.61
C VAL A 12 2.88 7.12 5.81
N ASN A 13 2.65 6.63 7.02
CA ASN A 13 2.76 5.20 7.33
C ASN A 13 1.45 4.46 7.02
N LEU A 14 1.49 3.12 7.01
CA LEU A 14 0.34 2.28 6.67
C LEU A 14 -0.85 2.47 7.64
N VAL A 15 -0.58 2.81 8.90
CA VAL A 15 -1.63 3.06 9.89
C VAL A 15 -2.38 4.36 9.57
N GLU A 16 -1.67 5.41 9.16
CA GLU A 16 -2.26 6.65 8.68
C GLU A 16 -3.02 6.43 7.37
N VAL A 17 -2.46 5.66 6.44
CA VAL A 17 -3.14 5.32 5.18
C VAL A 17 -4.45 4.61 5.45
N ALA A 18 -4.48 3.63 6.36
CA ALA A 18 -5.71 2.94 6.74
C ALA A 18 -6.75 3.93 7.27
N ASP A 19 -6.39 4.82 8.20
CA ASP A 19 -7.29 5.84 8.76
C ASP A 19 -7.81 6.81 7.70
N ILE A 20 -6.96 7.24 6.75
CA ILE A 20 -7.35 8.12 5.64
C ILE A 20 -8.35 7.40 4.74
N MET A 21 -8.09 6.15 4.40
CA MET A 21 -8.95 5.36 3.51
C MET A 21 -10.28 4.98 4.17
N GLU A 22 -10.30 4.73 5.47
CA GLU A 22 -11.54 4.52 6.24
C GLU A 22 -12.43 5.77 6.25
N LYS A 23 -11.83 6.95 6.47
CA LYS A 23 -12.56 8.22 6.38
C LYS A 23 -13.11 8.43 4.98
N ARG A 24 -12.31 8.16 3.94
CA ARG A 24 -12.78 8.29 2.56
C ARG A 24 -13.91 7.32 2.23
N LEU A 25 -13.87 6.09 2.76
CA LEU A 25 -14.98 5.15 2.62
C LEU A 25 -16.26 5.72 3.23
N ALA A 26 -16.19 6.25 4.46
CA ALA A 26 -17.34 6.85 5.14
C ALA A 26 -17.93 8.04 4.35
N ASP A 27 -17.07 8.94 3.86
CA ASP A 27 -17.50 10.07 3.02
C ASP A 27 -18.16 9.59 1.72
N ALA A 28 -17.55 8.60 1.06
CA ALA A 28 -18.06 8.03 -0.19
C ALA A 28 -19.42 7.32 0.01
N GLU A 29 -19.64 6.67 1.15
CA GLU A 29 -20.94 6.08 1.49
C GLU A 29 -22.02 7.16 1.70
N VAL A 30 -21.67 8.30 2.30
CA VAL A 30 -22.57 9.45 2.46
C VAL A 30 -22.91 10.05 1.09
N GLU A 31 -21.90 10.26 0.24
CA GLU A 31 -22.06 10.73 -1.14
C GLU A 31 -22.96 9.79 -1.96
N ALA A 32 -22.76 8.47 -1.86
CA ALA A 32 -23.56 7.47 -2.55
C ALA A 32 -25.03 7.47 -2.09
N LYS A 33 -25.28 7.54 -0.78
CA LYS A 33 -26.63 7.66 -0.22
C LYS A 33 -27.34 8.93 -0.70
N ARG A 34 -26.61 10.05 -0.76
CA ARG A 34 -27.13 11.32 -1.28
C ARG A 34 -27.47 11.23 -2.76
N ARG A 35 -26.57 10.70 -3.60
CA ARG A 35 -26.82 10.49 -5.04
C ARG A 35 -28.03 9.61 -5.31
N LYS A 36 -28.20 8.55 -4.52
CA LYS A 36 -29.37 7.67 -4.59
C LYS A 36 -30.67 8.40 -4.21
N LYS A 37 -30.64 9.25 -3.19
CA LYS A 37 -31.77 10.11 -2.80
C LYS A 37 -32.12 11.17 -3.85
N GLU A 38 -31.11 11.70 -4.54
CA GLU A 38 -31.25 12.72 -5.59
C GLU A 38 -31.55 12.13 -6.99
N GLY A 39 -31.66 10.80 -7.12
CA GLY A 39 -32.00 10.13 -8.40
C GLY A 39 -30.88 10.17 -9.46
N LEU A 40 -29.64 10.44 -9.05
CA LEU A 40 -28.46 10.58 -9.92
C LEU A 40 -27.72 9.26 -10.16
N ASP A 41 -28.29 8.13 -9.77
CA ASP A 41 -27.70 6.80 -9.85
C ASP A 41 -27.84 6.20 -11.26
N LYS A 42 -27.28 6.88 -12.28
CA LYS A 42 -27.03 6.24 -13.58
C LYS A 42 -25.65 5.58 -13.52
N PRO A 43 -25.52 4.28 -13.84
CA PRO A 43 -24.21 3.65 -13.88
C PRO A 43 -23.34 4.39 -14.88
N ALA A 44 -22.12 4.76 -14.48
CA ALA A 44 -21.13 5.21 -15.45
C ALA A 44 -20.94 4.08 -16.47
N PRO A 45 -20.97 4.36 -17.79
CA PRO A 45 -20.66 3.34 -18.77
C PRO A 45 -19.28 2.75 -18.42
N PRO A 46 -19.10 1.42 -18.53
CA PRO A 46 -17.79 0.82 -18.29
C PRO A 46 -16.76 1.55 -19.15
N PRO A 47 -15.54 1.83 -18.63
CA PRO A 47 -14.50 2.39 -19.47
C PRO A 47 -14.36 1.47 -20.68
N ALA A 48 -14.43 2.04 -21.89
CA ALA A 48 -14.20 1.27 -23.10
C ALA A 48 -12.80 0.67 -23.00
N THR A 49 -12.72 -0.61 -22.66
CA THR A 49 -11.47 -1.38 -22.77
C THR A 49 -11.00 -1.15 -24.20
N PRO A 50 -9.79 -0.61 -24.44
CA PRO A 50 -9.28 -0.55 -25.80
C PRO A 50 -9.25 -1.99 -26.31
N ALA A 51 -10.01 -2.25 -27.38
CA ALA A 51 -9.99 -3.53 -28.04
C ALA A 51 -8.53 -3.83 -28.41
N LEU A 52 -7.98 -4.88 -27.84
CA LEU A 52 -6.72 -5.43 -28.32
C LEU A 52 -6.93 -5.74 -29.81
N PRO A 53 -6.05 -5.29 -30.72
CA PRO A 53 -6.20 -5.61 -32.12
C PRO A 53 -6.11 -7.13 -32.27
N GLU A 54 -7.17 -7.74 -32.80
CA GLU A 54 -7.15 -9.13 -33.26
C GLU A 54 -6.24 -9.20 -34.49
N GLY A 55 -4.96 -9.41 -34.23
CA GLY A 55 -3.93 -9.63 -35.22
C GLY A 55 -3.88 -11.10 -35.60
N GLU A 56 -3.94 -11.32 -36.90
CA GLU A 56 -4.12 -12.57 -37.61
C GLU A 56 -3.07 -13.65 -37.29
N THR A 57 -3.54 -14.88 -37.38
CA THR A 57 -2.79 -16.12 -37.30
C THR A 57 -1.65 -16.19 -38.32
N GLY A 58 -0.47 -16.63 -37.87
CA GLY A 58 0.47 -17.31 -38.76
C GLY A 58 1.93 -17.17 -38.37
N VAL A 59 2.44 -18.10 -37.56
CA VAL A 59 3.77 -18.70 -37.78
C VAL A 59 3.72 -20.15 -37.33
N GLU A 60 4.23 -21.00 -38.22
CA GLU A 60 4.25 -22.46 -38.23
C GLU A 60 5.01 -23.12 -37.07
N VAL A 61 4.67 -24.39 -36.92
CA VAL A 61 5.14 -25.40 -35.97
C VAL A 61 6.63 -25.72 -36.15
N ALA A 62 7.36 -25.90 -35.05
CA ALA A 62 8.51 -26.79 -35.00
C ALA A 62 8.47 -27.63 -33.72
N GLU A 63 8.39 -28.94 -33.92
CA GLU A 63 8.33 -30.03 -32.97
C GLU A 63 9.70 -30.27 -32.30
N GLY A 64 9.71 -30.65 -31.01
CA GLY A 64 10.92 -31.11 -30.32
C GLY A 64 10.71 -31.41 -28.83
N ALA A 65 10.87 -32.68 -28.45
CA ALA A 65 10.42 -33.33 -27.22
C ALA A 65 11.18 -33.03 -25.91
N GLY A 66 10.52 -33.30 -24.76
CA GLY A 66 11.17 -33.71 -23.50
C GLY A 66 10.52 -33.23 -22.19
N ALA A 67 9.75 -34.12 -21.54
CA ALA A 67 9.63 -34.43 -20.09
C ALA A 67 10.00 -33.35 -19.03
N GLU A 68 9.31 -33.07 -17.91
CA GLU A 68 8.32 -33.77 -17.05
C GLU A 68 7.85 -32.78 -15.94
N ALA A 69 6.59 -32.89 -15.49
CA ALA A 69 5.94 -32.49 -14.21
C ALA A 69 6.42 -31.23 -13.42
N ALA A 70 5.58 -30.31 -12.93
CA ALA A 70 4.28 -30.46 -12.27
C ALA A 70 3.46 -29.15 -12.44
N ALA A 71 2.31 -29.15 -13.10
CA ALA A 71 0.97 -29.47 -12.57
C ALA A 71 0.33 -28.38 -11.68
N ALA A 72 -0.71 -27.77 -12.27
CA ALA A 72 -1.93 -27.20 -11.68
C ALA A 72 -1.91 -25.75 -11.14
N ALA A 73 -2.37 -24.81 -11.98
CA ALA A 73 -3.48 -23.89 -11.65
C ALA A 73 -3.92 -23.08 -12.88
N ALA A 74 -4.60 -23.73 -13.83
CA ALA A 74 -5.55 -23.04 -14.69
C ALA A 74 -6.90 -23.04 -13.95
N ALA A 75 -7.29 -21.92 -13.34
CA ALA A 75 -8.65 -21.76 -12.83
C ALA A 75 -9.03 -20.29 -12.67
N ALA A 76 -10.07 -19.91 -13.43
CA ALA A 76 -10.99 -18.81 -13.21
C ALA A 76 -10.43 -17.37 -13.23
N VAL A 77 -10.74 -16.67 -14.32
CA VAL A 77 -11.01 -15.22 -14.24
C VAL A 77 -12.02 -15.02 -13.11
N PRO A 78 -11.69 -14.32 -12.01
CA PRO A 78 -12.66 -14.09 -10.95
C PRO A 78 -13.84 -13.33 -11.55
N LYS A 79 -15.06 -13.86 -11.35
CA LYS A 79 -16.29 -13.17 -11.74
C LYS A 79 -16.27 -11.76 -11.13
N PRO A 80 -16.78 -10.73 -11.83
CA PRO A 80 -16.89 -9.40 -11.24
C PRO A 80 -17.79 -9.53 -10.02
N VAL A 81 -17.19 -9.44 -8.84
CA VAL A 81 -17.93 -9.34 -7.60
C VAL A 81 -18.77 -8.09 -7.76
N GLU A 82 -20.10 -8.19 -7.60
CA GLU A 82 -20.96 -7.00 -7.59
C GLU A 82 -20.54 -6.13 -6.40
N ASP A 83 -19.60 -5.25 -6.67
CA ASP A 83 -18.88 -4.52 -5.66
C ASP A 83 -19.72 -3.31 -5.26
N LYS A 84 -20.50 -3.48 -4.20
CA LYS A 84 -21.34 -2.44 -3.59
C LYS A 84 -20.56 -1.36 -2.87
N SER A 85 -19.23 -1.42 -2.90
CA SER A 85 -18.39 -0.42 -2.25
C SER A 85 -18.35 0.84 -3.12
N PRO A 86 -18.53 2.03 -2.53
CA PRO A 86 -18.42 3.29 -3.27
C PRO A 86 -16.97 3.69 -3.60
N LEU A 87 -15.97 2.89 -3.17
CA LEU A 87 -14.56 3.09 -3.48
C LEU A 87 -14.14 2.34 -4.75
N GLY A 88 -13.20 2.91 -5.51
CA GLY A 88 -12.60 2.23 -6.65
C GLY A 88 -11.78 1.00 -6.25
N LEU A 89 -11.46 0.11 -7.20
CA LEU A 89 -10.69 -1.12 -6.94
C LEU A 89 -9.39 -0.85 -6.18
N GLU A 90 -8.53 0.04 -6.70
CA GLU A 90 -7.22 0.33 -6.10
C GLU A 90 -7.32 0.90 -4.68
N GLN A 91 -8.35 1.71 -4.43
CA GLN A 91 -8.61 2.28 -3.12
C GLN A 91 -9.00 1.20 -2.10
N ARG A 92 -9.79 0.21 -2.53
CA ARG A 92 -10.20 -0.90 -1.68
C ARG A 92 -9.04 -1.84 -1.40
N SER A 93 -8.29 -2.21 -2.43
CA SER A 93 -7.07 -3.02 -2.27
C SER A 93 -6.06 -2.33 -1.36
N THR A 94 -5.91 -1.00 -1.45
CA THR A 94 -5.05 -0.22 -0.55
C THR A 94 -5.57 -0.22 0.89
N LEU A 95 -6.88 -0.06 1.10
CA LEU A 95 -7.50 -0.13 2.43
C LEU A 95 -7.30 -1.51 3.07
N GLU A 96 -7.52 -2.58 2.31
CA GLU A 96 -7.31 -3.95 2.78
C GLU A 96 -5.84 -4.21 3.10
N TYR A 97 -4.92 -3.80 2.21
CA TYR A 97 -3.49 -3.94 2.41
C TYR A 97 -3.02 -3.18 3.65
N SER A 98 -3.38 -1.89 3.76
CA SER A 98 -2.97 -1.04 4.88
C SER A 98 -3.48 -1.58 6.22
N LYS A 99 -4.73 -2.07 6.28
CA LYS A 99 -5.28 -2.74 7.47
C LYS A 99 -4.53 -4.03 7.82
N LYS A 100 -4.20 -4.85 6.82
CA LYS A 100 -3.51 -6.13 7.02
C LYS A 100 -2.08 -5.95 7.54
N PHE A 101 -1.37 -4.93 7.06
CA PHE A 101 0.05 -4.72 7.38
C PHE A 101 0.29 -3.64 8.44
N ALA A 102 -0.74 -2.94 8.91
CA ALA A 102 -0.66 -2.07 10.08
C ALA A 102 -0.35 -2.89 11.35
N LYS A 103 0.93 -2.91 11.75
CA LYS A 103 1.41 -3.72 12.89
C LYS A 103 1.05 -3.14 14.25
N ILE A 104 0.81 -1.83 14.32
CA ILE A 104 0.52 -1.10 15.56
C ILE A 104 -0.70 -0.18 15.39
N GLY A 105 -1.30 0.21 16.50
CA GLY A 105 -2.44 1.12 16.49
C GLY A 105 -2.05 2.57 16.24
N LYS A 106 -3.00 3.38 15.74
CA LYS A 106 -2.81 4.79 15.35
C LYS A 106 -2.09 5.65 16.39
N ARG A 107 -2.51 5.55 17.66
CA ARG A 107 -1.88 6.31 18.76
C ARG A 107 -0.41 5.92 18.96
N LYS A 108 -0.13 4.62 19.01
CA LYS A 108 1.25 4.10 19.14
C LYS A 108 2.11 4.50 17.94
N ALA A 109 1.55 4.46 16.73
CA ALA A 109 2.27 4.89 15.52
C ALA A 109 2.66 6.37 15.57
N ALA A 110 1.75 7.24 16.02
CA ALA A 110 2.03 8.67 16.18
C ALA A 110 3.13 8.92 17.24
N GLU A 111 3.01 8.29 18.41
CA GLU A 111 4.00 8.38 19.49
C GLU A 111 5.38 7.84 19.06
N MET A 112 5.40 6.74 18.30
CA MET A 112 6.64 6.15 17.76
C MET A 112 7.29 7.06 16.71
N MET A 113 6.51 7.64 15.80
CA MET A 113 7.01 8.62 14.83
C MET A 113 7.64 9.83 15.53
N GLU A 114 7.03 10.33 16.60
CA GLU A 114 7.58 11.44 17.38
C GLU A 114 8.91 11.06 18.05
N LYS A 115 9.00 9.87 18.66
CA LYS A 115 10.25 9.38 19.27
C LYS A 115 11.35 9.19 18.23
N LEU A 116 11.03 8.58 17.08
CA LEU A 116 12.00 8.37 15.99
C LEU A 116 12.49 9.70 15.40
N GLY A 117 11.60 10.69 15.23
CA GLY A 117 11.95 12.01 14.70
C GLY A 117 12.91 12.81 15.59
N LYS A 118 13.11 12.42 16.86
CA LYS A 118 14.09 13.02 17.77
C LYS A 118 15.48 12.39 17.65
N LEU A 119 15.63 11.30 16.91
CA LEU A 119 16.92 10.64 16.71
C LEU A 119 17.74 11.36 15.64
N ASP A 120 19.05 11.46 15.88
CA ASP A 120 19.98 12.02 14.91
C ASP A 120 19.96 11.22 13.60
N LYS A 121 20.08 11.94 12.47
CA LYS A 121 20.09 11.38 11.10
C LYS A 121 18.82 10.61 10.73
N MET A 122 17.76 10.70 11.52
CA MET A 122 16.46 10.12 11.16
C MET A 122 15.75 11.01 10.15
N LYS A 123 15.60 10.52 8.92
CA LYS A 123 14.72 11.14 7.93
C LYS A 123 13.27 10.71 8.14
N PRO A 124 12.28 11.56 7.83
CA PRO A 124 10.87 11.20 7.92
C PRO A 124 10.51 9.93 7.14
N GLU A 125 11.11 9.74 5.96
CA GLU A 125 10.89 8.56 5.10
C GLU A 125 11.36 7.26 5.78
N ILE A 126 12.50 7.30 6.46
CA ILE A 126 13.05 6.15 7.19
C ILE A 126 12.21 5.87 8.42
N ALA A 127 11.81 6.90 9.17
CA ALA A 127 10.95 6.75 10.34
C ALA A 127 9.63 6.04 9.97
N VAL A 128 9.01 6.42 8.85
CA VAL A 128 7.84 5.74 8.32
C VAL A 128 8.13 4.26 8.03
N LYS A 129 9.26 3.94 7.40
CA LYS A 129 9.64 2.55 7.13
C LYS A 129 9.91 1.75 8.41
N VAL A 130 10.50 2.36 9.43
CA VAL A 130 10.69 1.71 10.74
C VAL A 130 9.33 1.37 11.36
N VAL A 131 8.36 2.28 11.31
CA VAL A 131 7.01 2.06 11.84
C VAL A 131 6.27 0.96 11.07
N ASP A 132 6.34 0.96 9.75
CA ASP A 132 5.65 -0.05 8.92
C ASP A 132 6.30 -1.44 9.05
N LEU A 133 7.63 -1.49 9.11
CA LEU A 133 8.38 -2.75 9.10
C LEU A 133 8.62 -3.31 10.50
N MET A 134 8.59 -2.50 11.57
CA MET A 134 8.87 -2.91 12.95
C MET A 134 10.10 -3.84 13.04
N PRO A 135 11.31 -3.34 12.72
CA PRO A 135 12.49 -4.17 12.62
C PRO A 135 12.85 -4.83 13.95
N GLU A 136 13.24 -6.11 13.91
CA GLU A 136 13.48 -6.90 15.12
C GLU A 136 14.95 -6.96 15.53
N ASN A 137 15.86 -6.70 14.60
CA ASN A 137 17.29 -6.82 14.84
C ASN A 137 18.06 -5.67 14.17
N LYS A 138 19.32 -5.50 14.59
CA LYS A 138 20.19 -4.40 14.13
C LYS A 138 20.45 -4.45 12.62
N GLU A 139 20.50 -5.63 12.03
CA GLU A 139 20.73 -5.84 10.60
C GLU A 139 19.57 -5.30 9.76
N GLN A 140 18.32 -5.56 10.18
CA GLN A 140 17.13 -5.00 9.55
C GLN A 140 17.13 -3.48 9.62
N VAL A 141 17.52 -2.89 10.75
CA VAL A 141 17.65 -1.42 10.86
C VAL A 141 18.74 -0.89 9.95
N LYS A 142 19.93 -1.51 9.93
CA LYS A 142 21.03 -1.15 9.03
C LYS A 142 20.60 -1.18 7.56
N LEU A 143 19.76 -2.15 7.17
CA LEU A 143 19.22 -2.25 5.82
C LEU A 143 18.35 -1.04 5.43
N LEU A 144 17.61 -0.44 6.38
CA LEU A 144 16.82 0.77 6.13
C LEU A 144 17.68 1.99 5.82
N PHE A 145 18.90 2.04 6.36
CA PHE A 145 19.87 3.10 6.08
C PHE A 145 20.81 2.79 4.92
N ALA A 146 20.75 1.58 4.34
CA ALA A 146 21.75 1.12 3.35
C ALA A 146 21.75 1.92 2.03
N LYS A 147 20.61 2.53 1.67
CA LYS A 147 20.48 3.38 0.47
C LYS A 147 20.71 4.87 0.77
N GLU A 148 20.97 5.23 2.03
CA GLU A 148 21.15 6.60 2.44
C GLU A 148 22.60 7.05 2.26
N ARG A 149 22.77 8.36 2.02
CA ARG A 149 24.10 8.98 2.00
C ARG A 149 24.77 9.01 3.37
N VAL A 150 24.00 8.78 4.43
CA VAL A 150 24.46 8.82 5.82
C VAL A 150 24.32 7.44 6.43
N THR A 151 25.42 6.91 6.91
CA THR A 151 25.44 5.64 7.63
C THR A 151 25.09 5.87 9.10
N ALA A 152 24.11 5.12 9.60
CA ALA A 152 23.79 5.10 11.02
C ALA A 152 24.90 4.38 11.81
N THR A 153 25.32 4.96 12.93
CA THR A 153 26.25 4.34 13.87
C THR A 153 25.58 3.20 14.63
N ASP A 154 26.37 2.31 15.22
CA ASP A 154 25.81 1.22 16.04
C ASP A 154 25.00 1.73 17.25
N ALA A 155 25.33 2.91 17.78
CA ALA A 155 24.58 3.57 18.84
C ALA A 155 23.20 4.04 18.33
N GLU A 156 23.14 4.70 17.18
CA GLU A 156 21.90 5.15 16.54
C GLU A 156 21.00 3.96 16.17
N VAL A 157 21.58 2.90 15.58
CA VAL A 157 20.88 1.65 15.27
C VAL A 157 20.28 1.02 16.53
N SER A 158 21.05 1.00 17.62
CA SER A 158 20.57 0.46 18.90
C SER A 158 19.47 1.33 19.52
N ALA A 159 19.52 2.66 19.34
CA ALA A 159 18.47 3.55 19.78
C ALA A 159 17.16 3.31 19.01
N VAL A 160 17.23 3.09 17.69
CA VAL A 160 16.05 2.73 16.89
C VAL A 160 15.41 1.43 17.38
N ILE A 161 16.21 0.38 17.63
CA ILE A 161 15.68 -0.90 18.15
C ILE A 161 14.98 -0.71 19.50
N LYS A 162 15.59 0.03 20.43
CA LYS A 162 14.96 0.34 21.72
C LYS A 162 13.61 1.03 21.56
N VAL A 163 13.53 2.01 20.66
CA VAL A 163 12.26 2.68 20.36
C VAL A 163 11.23 1.69 19.83
N VAL A 164 11.60 0.79 18.91
CA VAL A 164 10.68 -0.25 18.38
C VAL A 164 10.20 -1.20 19.48
N GLU A 165 11.09 -1.61 20.39
CA GLU A 165 10.78 -2.50 21.51
C GLU A 165 9.74 -1.91 22.47
N ASP A 166 9.80 -0.59 22.74
CA ASP A 166 8.80 0.10 23.57
C ASP A 166 7.35 -0.04 23.05
N PHE A 167 7.17 -0.30 21.75
CA PHE A 167 5.85 -0.39 21.11
C PHE A 167 5.48 -1.81 20.68
N LYS A 168 6.35 -2.81 20.88
CA LYS A 168 5.98 -4.22 20.71
C LYS A 168 4.86 -4.57 21.70
N LYS A 169 3.91 -5.38 21.24
CA LYS A 169 2.80 -5.89 22.06
C LYS A 169 3.31 -6.97 23.00
#